data_AF-A0A2N2T4J4-F1
#
_entry.id   AF-A0A2N2T4J4-F1
#
_cell.length_a   1.000
_cell.length_b   1.000
_cell.length_c   1.000
_cell.angle_alpha   90.00
_cell.angle_beta   90.00
_cell.angle_gamma   90.00
#
_symmetry.space_group_name_H-M   'P 1'
#
loop_
_entity.id
_entity.type
_entity.pdbx_description
1 polymer ?
#
loop_
_entity_poly.entity_id
_entity_poly.type
_entity_poly.pdbx_seq_one_letter_code
_entity_poly.pdbx_strand_id
1 'polypeptide(L)'
;MDWALQQARARQVVVSGFHSPLEQSVLNVLIVASSPAVVVLARPLEGAKLPPEWIEPLTQGHLAVVSHEATANRLTQKLADARNVQVAQLAQKIVVAHASPNCSLAKLLTQWRLNDRRVHLLSDD
;
A
#
# COMPACT_ATOMS: atom_id res chain seq x y z
N MET A 1 -15.36 1.40 2.12
CA MET A 1 -14.88 1.15 3.50
C MET A 1 -15.01 -0.32 3.90
N ASP A 2 -16.07 -1.01 3.50
CA ASP A 2 -16.33 -2.41 3.88
C ASP A 2 -15.20 -3.38 3.56
N TRP A 3 -14.50 -3.17 2.43
CA TRP A 3 -13.36 -3.99 2.07
C TRP A 3 -12.24 -3.99 3.15
N ALA A 4 -11.94 -2.82 3.73
CA ALA A 4 -10.93 -2.69 4.77
C ALA A 4 -11.36 -3.40 6.05
N LEU A 5 -12.64 -3.27 6.43
CA LEU A 5 -13.22 -3.99 7.57
C LEU A 5 -13.18 -5.50 7.37
N GLN A 6 -13.44 -5.99 6.15
CA GLN A 6 -13.32 -7.41 5.82
C GLN A 6 -11.86 -7.89 5.95
N GLN A 7 -10.89 -7.13 5.44
CA GLN A 7 -9.47 -7.50 5.59
C GLN A 7 -9.06 -7.53 7.05
N ALA A 8 -9.51 -6.55 7.85
CA ALA A 8 -9.24 -6.47 9.28
C ALA A 8 -9.82 -7.67 10.05
N ARG A 9 -11.09 -8.00 9.81
CA ARG A 9 -11.75 -9.17 10.43
C ARG A 9 -11.06 -10.49 10.08
N ALA A 10 -10.61 -10.61 8.84
CA ALA A 10 -9.88 -11.79 8.35
C ALA A 10 -8.39 -11.77 8.71
N ARG A 11 -7.90 -10.73 9.41
CA ARG A 11 -6.48 -10.47 9.74
C ARG A 11 -5.54 -10.63 8.54
N GLN A 12 -6.02 -10.23 7.36
CA GLN A 12 -5.23 -10.27 6.13
C GLN A 12 -4.19 -9.14 6.16
N VAL A 13 -2.95 -9.46 5.81
CA VAL A 13 -1.89 -8.46 5.71
C VAL A 13 -2.16 -7.57 4.50
N VAL A 14 -2.32 -6.27 4.73
CA VAL A 14 -2.49 -5.29 3.65
C VAL A 14 -1.18 -4.54 3.43
N VAL A 15 -0.66 -4.60 2.20
CA VAL A 15 0.56 -3.90 1.78
C VAL A 15 0.18 -2.76 0.85
N SER A 16 0.55 -1.52 1.18
CA SER A 16 0.33 -0.35 0.33
C SER A 16 1.29 0.79 0.68
N GLY A 17 1.35 1.83 -0.15
CA GLY A 17 2.03 3.08 0.21
C GLY A 17 1.14 4.06 0.97
N PHE A 18 -0.17 3.80 1.04
CA PHE A 18 -1.14 4.63 1.78
C PHE A 18 -1.05 6.14 1.49
N HIS A 19 -0.97 6.49 0.21
CA HIS A 19 -0.70 7.86 -0.22
C HIS A 19 -1.97 8.68 -0.49
N SER A 20 -3.01 8.05 -1.03
CA SER A 20 -4.29 8.72 -1.30
C SER A 20 -5.17 8.78 -0.03
N PRO A 21 -6.12 9.73 0.06
CA PRO A 21 -7.04 9.81 1.20
C PRO A 21 -7.82 8.52 1.45
N LEU A 22 -8.18 7.81 0.37
CA LEU A 22 -8.84 6.51 0.45
C LEU A 22 -7.92 5.48 1.10
N GLU A 23 -6.68 5.35 0.63
CA GLU A 23 -5.74 4.39 1.21
C GLU A 23 -5.41 4.75 2.68
N GLN A 24 -5.25 6.03 3.01
CA GLN A 24 -5.04 6.45 4.41
C GLN A 24 -6.21 6.06 5.31
N SER A 25 -7.44 6.17 4.81
CA SER A 25 -8.64 5.70 5.51
C SER A 25 -8.61 4.18 5.74
N VAL A 26 -8.13 3.41 4.75
CA VAL A 26 -7.89 1.96 4.90
C VAL A 26 -6.86 1.68 5.98
N LEU A 27 -5.72 2.37 5.99
CA LEU A 27 -4.68 2.20 7.02
C LEU A 27 -5.23 2.48 8.41
N ASN A 28 -6.00 3.56 8.57
CA ASN A 28 -6.61 3.90 9.85
C ASN A 28 -7.53 2.79 10.37
N VAL A 29 -8.35 2.19 9.50
CA VAL A 29 -9.19 1.03 9.87
C VAL A 29 -8.33 -0.14 10.36
N LEU A 30 -7.23 -0.44 9.67
CA LEU A 30 -6.35 -1.55 10.03
C LEU A 30 -5.63 -1.30 11.36
N ILE A 31 -5.16 -0.07 11.60
CA ILE A 31 -4.53 0.35 12.85
C ILE A 31 -5.51 0.23 14.02
N VAL A 32 -6.71 0.81 13.90
CA VAL A 32 -7.74 0.76 14.95
C VAL A 32 -8.15 -0.68 15.28
N ALA A 33 -8.14 -1.57 14.27
CA ALA A 33 -8.47 -2.98 14.45
C ALA A 33 -7.27 -3.86 14.89
N SER A 34 -6.09 -3.30 15.12
CA SER A 34 -4.84 -4.04 15.39
C SER A 34 -4.60 -5.16 14.36
N SER A 35 -4.94 -4.87 13.09
CA SER A 35 -4.78 -5.76 11.96
C SER A 35 -3.43 -5.53 11.29
N PRO A 36 -2.74 -6.59 10.81
CA PRO A 36 -1.43 -6.44 10.21
C PRO A 36 -1.44 -5.59 8.93
N ALA A 37 -0.52 -4.64 8.83
CA ALA A 37 -0.33 -3.81 7.64
C ALA A 37 1.16 -3.55 7.36
N VAL A 38 1.49 -3.33 6.10
CA VAL A 38 2.84 -2.95 5.64
C VAL A 38 2.75 -1.67 4.83
N VAL A 39 3.43 -0.63 5.29
CA VAL A 39 3.58 0.65 4.60
C VAL A 39 4.84 0.61 3.75
N VAL A 40 4.70 0.81 2.44
CA VAL A 40 5.84 0.91 1.51
C VAL A 40 6.08 2.37 1.15
N LEU A 41 7.17 2.95 1.65
CA LEU A 41 7.56 4.33 1.38
C LEU A 41 8.25 4.47 0.02
N ALA A 42 7.94 5.56 -0.70
CA ALA A 42 8.68 6.00 -1.88
C ALA A 42 9.82 6.99 -1.56
N ARG A 43 10.39 6.87 -0.35
CA ARG A 43 11.47 7.72 0.20
C ARG A 43 12.27 6.93 1.23
N PRO A 44 13.50 7.32 1.60
CA PRO A 44 14.28 6.60 2.60
C PRO A 44 13.53 6.46 3.92
N LEU A 45 13.72 5.30 4.56
CA LEU A 45 13.23 5.05 5.91
C LEU A 45 14.14 5.72 6.96
N GLU A 46 15.46 5.75 6.69
CA GLU A 46 16.42 6.41 7.57
C GLU A 46 16.10 7.91 7.70
N GLY A 47 15.98 8.37 8.94
CA GLY A 47 15.60 9.76 9.24
C GLY A 47 14.15 10.13 8.88
N ALA A 48 13.32 9.19 8.42
CA ALA A 48 11.92 9.45 8.12
C ALA A 48 11.14 9.74 9.41
N LYS A 49 10.50 10.91 9.47
CA LYS A 49 9.50 11.19 10.51
C LYS A 49 8.25 10.38 10.22
N LEU A 50 8.02 9.37 11.05
CA LEU A 50 6.80 8.57 11.03
C LEU A 50 5.71 9.29 11.83
N PRO A 51 4.43 9.19 11.42
CA PRO A 51 3.32 9.71 12.20
C PRO A 51 3.28 9.10 13.61
N PRO A 52 2.99 9.89 14.67
CA PRO A 52 2.92 9.38 16.04
C PRO A 52 1.96 8.19 16.21
N GLU A 53 0.86 8.19 15.47
CA GLU A 53 -0.15 7.12 15.48
C GLU A 53 0.37 5.79 14.91
N TRP A 54 1.54 5.77 14.26
CA TRP A 54 2.17 4.53 13.78
C TRP A 54 3.07 3.90 14.84
N ILE A 55 3.50 4.63 15.86
CA ILE A 55 4.51 4.18 16.81
C ILE A 55 4.03 2.96 17.61
N GLU A 56 2.85 3.03 18.21
CA GLU A 56 2.29 1.90 18.97
C GLU A 56 2.06 0.65 18.08
N PRO A 57 1.40 0.75 16.90
CA PRO A 57 1.28 -0.39 15.98
C PRO A 57 2.61 -1.00 15.53
N LEU A 58 3.65 -0.17 15.36
CA LEU A 58 5.01 -0.64 15.04
C LEU A 58 5.61 -1.42 16.22
N THR A 59 5.50 -0.89 17.43
CA THR A 59 6.00 -1.55 18.65
C THR A 59 5.27 -2.87 18.92
N GLN A 60 3.97 -2.94 18.64
CA GLN A 60 3.15 -4.15 18.81
C GLN A 60 3.29 -5.17 17.67
N GLY A 61 4.02 -4.84 16.59
CA GLY A 61 4.22 -5.74 15.45
C GLY A 61 2.98 -5.88 14.55
N HIS A 62 2.04 -4.94 14.62
CA HIS A 62 0.87 -4.87 13.73
C HIS A 62 1.10 -3.99 12.52
N LEU A 63 2.14 -3.15 12.54
CA LEU A 63 2.55 -2.33 11.41
C LEU A 63 4.03 -2.59 11.10
N ALA A 64 4.36 -2.70 9.82
CA ALA A 64 5.73 -2.62 9.34
C ALA A 64 5.86 -1.47 8.35
N VAL A 65 7.00 -0.78 8.36
CA VAL A 65 7.34 0.24 7.36
C VAL A 65 8.58 -0.21 6.62
N VAL A 66 8.49 -0.27 5.30
CA VAL A 66 9.59 -0.67 4.41
C VAL A 66 9.84 0.41 3.36
N SER A 67 11.07 0.52 2.91
CA SER A 67 11.46 1.38 1.80
C SER A 67 12.57 0.71 1.01
N HIS A 68 12.56 0.88 -0.31
CA HIS A 68 13.68 0.50 -1.17
C HIS A 68 14.50 1.72 -1.65
N GLU A 69 14.11 2.93 -1.24
CA GLU A 69 14.76 4.17 -1.66
C GLU A 69 15.92 4.51 -0.71
N ALA A 70 17.14 4.57 -1.24
CA ALA A 70 18.33 4.93 -0.47
C ALA A 70 18.51 6.45 -0.30
N THR A 71 17.98 7.24 -1.23
CA THR A 71 18.19 8.70 -1.26
C THR A 71 16.87 9.46 -1.26
N ALA A 72 16.82 10.54 -0.47
CA ALA A 72 15.66 11.42 -0.42
C ALA A 72 15.55 12.18 -1.74
N ASN A 73 14.48 11.89 -2.49
CA ASN A 73 14.18 12.52 -3.76
C ASN A 73 12.78 13.13 -3.73
N ARG A 74 12.55 14.18 -4.52
CA ARG A 74 11.18 14.69 -4.75
C ARG A 74 10.34 13.54 -5.32
N LEU A 75 9.14 13.32 -4.76
CA LEU A 75 8.23 12.30 -5.26
C LEU A 75 7.93 12.58 -6.74
N THR A 76 8.36 11.65 -7.59
CA THR A 76 8.09 11.65 -9.03
C THR A 76 7.23 10.44 -9.38
N GLN A 77 6.64 10.47 -10.57
CA GLN A 77 5.90 9.32 -11.11
C GLN A 77 6.76 8.05 -11.14
N LYS A 78 8.04 8.17 -11.49
CA LYS A 78 9.00 7.05 -11.50
C LYS A 78 9.17 6.41 -10.12
N LEU A 79 9.29 7.21 -9.06
CA LEU A 79 9.39 6.71 -7.68
C LEU A 79 8.07 6.09 -7.20
N ALA A 80 6.94 6.70 -7.55
CA ALA A 80 5.63 6.13 -7.25
C ALA A 80 5.42 4.78 -7.94
N ASP A 81 5.84 4.64 -9.19
CA ASP A 81 5.76 3.40 -9.96
C ASP A 81 6.72 2.34 -9.40
N ALA A 82 7.95 2.69 -9.02
CA ALA A 82 8.89 1.79 -8.35
C ALA A 82 8.32 1.26 -7.02
N ARG A 83 7.73 2.14 -6.20
CA ARG A 83 7.01 1.76 -4.98
C ARG A 83 5.83 0.83 -5.29
N ASN A 84 5.05 1.11 -6.32
CA ASN A 84 3.93 0.25 -6.73
C ASN A 84 4.41 -1.16 -7.14
N VAL A 85 5.53 -1.26 -7.86
CA VAL A 85 6.16 -2.54 -8.20
C VAL A 85 6.58 -3.29 -6.94
N GLN A 86 7.18 -2.60 -5.96
CA GLN A 86 7.56 -3.21 -4.69
C GLN A 86 6.33 -3.70 -3.88
N VAL A 87 5.27 -2.89 -3.79
CA VAL A 87 3.99 -3.30 -3.17
C VAL A 87 3.47 -4.57 -3.84
N ALA A 88 3.45 -4.60 -5.17
CA ALA A 88 3.01 -5.77 -5.91
C ALA A 88 3.91 -6.99 -5.61
N GLN A 89 5.23 -6.83 -5.57
CA GLN A 89 6.19 -7.92 -5.26
C GLN A 89 5.94 -8.58 -3.92
N LEU A 90 5.57 -7.80 -2.90
CA LEU A 90 5.26 -8.28 -1.55
C LEU A 90 3.88 -8.95 -1.43
N ALA A 91 2.98 -8.72 -2.40
CA ALA A 91 1.60 -9.15 -2.32
C ALA A 91 1.33 -10.45 -3.10
N GLN A 92 0.51 -11.33 -2.51
CA GLN A 92 -0.01 -12.52 -3.19
C GLN A 92 -1.16 -12.20 -4.16
N LYS A 93 -1.95 -11.17 -3.82
CA LYS A 93 -3.04 -10.63 -4.62
C LYS A 93 -2.97 -9.11 -4.62
N ILE A 94 -3.26 -8.50 -5.76
CA ILE A 94 -3.26 -7.06 -5.95
C ILE A 94 -4.71 -6.62 -6.01
N VAL A 95 -5.09 -5.68 -5.15
CA VAL A 95 -6.41 -5.07 -5.15
C VAL A 95 -6.25 -3.59 -5.48
N VAL A 96 -7.01 -3.12 -6.47
CA VAL A 96 -7.00 -1.72 -6.88
C VAL A 96 -8.38 -1.14 -6.69
N ALA A 97 -8.46 -0.10 -5.85
CA ALA A 97 -9.71 0.59 -5.61
C ALA A 97 -10.18 1.37 -6.84
N HIS A 98 -9.28 2.10 -7.48
CA HIS A 98 -9.58 2.82 -8.71
C HIS A 98 -8.31 3.02 -9.53
N ALA A 99 -8.43 2.92 -10.85
CA ALA A 99 -7.38 3.28 -11.78
C ALA A 99 -8.01 3.93 -13.02
N SER A 100 -7.75 5.22 -13.21
CA SER A 100 -8.16 5.91 -14.44
C SER A 100 -7.41 5.31 -15.64
N PRO A 101 -8.05 5.16 -16.82
CA PRO A 101 -7.46 4.49 -17.99
C PRO A 101 -6.09 5.03 -18.43
N ASN A 102 -5.82 6.31 -18.17
CA ASN A 102 -4.60 7.01 -18.60
C ASN A 102 -3.57 7.27 -17.48
N CYS A 103 -3.75 6.70 -16.28
CA CYS A 103 -2.78 6.86 -15.19
C CYS A 103 -1.57 5.91 -15.34
N SER A 104 -0.43 6.19 -14.69
CA SER A 104 0.72 5.27 -14.75
C SER A 104 0.42 3.89 -14.19
N LEU A 105 -0.47 3.81 -13.19
CA LEU A 105 -0.91 2.54 -12.62
C LEU A 105 -1.59 1.64 -13.67
N ALA A 106 -2.28 2.19 -14.67
CA ALA A 106 -2.92 1.39 -15.72
C ALA A 106 -1.91 0.54 -16.51
N LYS A 107 -0.71 1.09 -16.78
CA LYS A 107 0.37 0.35 -17.46
C LYS A 107 0.88 -0.81 -16.61
N LEU A 108 1.06 -0.58 -15.31
CA LEU A 108 1.48 -1.61 -14.35
C LEU A 108 0.43 -2.71 -14.22
N LEU A 109 -0.86 -2.36 -14.21
CA LEU A 109 -1.94 -3.34 -14.14
C LEU A 109 -1.97 -4.27 -15.35
N THR A 110 -1.76 -3.73 -16.55
CA THR A 110 -1.63 -4.53 -17.77
C THR A 110 -0.44 -5.48 -17.66
N GLN A 111 0.73 -4.99 -17.22
CA GLN A 111 1.92 -5.81 -17.04
C GLN A 111 1.72 -6.93 -16.01
N TRP A 112 1.10 -6.64 -14.87
CA TRP A 112 0.86 -7.63 -13.82
C TRP A 112 -0.10 -8.72 -14.28
N ARG A 113 -1.14 -8.37 -15.04
CA ARG A 113 -2.05 -9.35 -15.64
C ARG A 113 -1.34 -10.27 -16.64
N LEU A 114 -0.44 -9.72 -17.46
CA LEU A 114 0.37 -10.52 -18.39
C LEU A 114 1.36 -11.47 -17.70
N ASN A 115 1.77 -11.14 -16.47
CA ASN A 115 2.66 -11.96 -15.64
C ASN A 115 1.88 -12.88 -14.68
N ASP A 116 0.62 -13.22 -15.00
CA ASP A 116 -0.26 -14.09 -14.21
C ASP A 116 -0.44 -13.68 -12.74
N ARG A 117 -0.30 -12.39 -12.42
CA ARG A 117 -0.57 -11.86 -11.07
C ARG A 117 -2.08 -11.75 -10.87
N ARG A 118 -2.56 -12.10 -9.68
CA ARG A 118 -3.97 -11.98 -9.29
C ARG A 118 -4.33 -10.52 -9.03
N VAL A 119 -4.87 -9.84 -10.04
CA VAL A 119 -5.30 -8.43 -9.96
C VAL A 119 -6.83 -8.35 -9.90
N HIS A 120 -7.35 -7.74 -8.83
CA HIS A 120 -8.78 -7.48 -8.65
C HIS A 120 -9.03 -5.96 -8.61
N LEU A 121 -10.02 -5.51 -9.39
CA LEU A 121 -10.55 -4.16 -9.27
C LEU A 121 -11.70 -4.19 -8.27
N LEU A 122 -11.72 -3.28 -7.31
CA LEU A 122 -12.93 -3.02 -6.53
C LEU A 122 -13.82 -2.17 -7.44
N SER A 123 -14.76 -2.82 -8.13
CA SER A 123 -15.85 -2.08 -8.74
C SER A 123 -16.66 -1.43 -7.62
N ASP A 124 -17.14 -0.20 -7.84
CA ASP A 124 -18.18 0.39 -6.99
C ASP A 124 -19.45 -0.46 -7.16
N ASP A 125 -19.62 -1.47 -6.30
CA ASP A 125 -20.93 -2.11 -6.04
C ASP A 125 -21.75 -1.24 -5.07
#